data_AF-A0A382P637-F1
#
_entry.id   AF-A0A382P637-F1
#
_cell.length_a   1.000
_cell.length_b   1.000
_cell.length_c   1.000
_cell.angle_alpha   90.00
_cell.angle_beta   90.00
_cell.angle_gamma   90.00
#
_symmetry.space_group_name_H-M   'P 1'
#
loop_
_entity.id
_entity.type
_entity.pdbx_description
1 polymer ?
#
loop_
_entity_poly.entity_id
_entity_poly.type
_entity_poly.pdbx_seq_one_letter_code
_entity_poly.pdbx_strand_id
1 'polypeptide(L)'
;GGDDSSCSDECGVPYGDNSSCADQCGVPNGDNTSCADCAGTPNGSAYIDNCNTCDADSSNDCVQDCTGAWGGSAVEDECNVCDGDNSSCADCAGVPNGSSELDNCNTCDADSSNDCVQDCAGTWGGSASIEVYYYDSDGDGLGAGDSNTYCSAFVPSGWVTNNSDLEPDCATNDTDACNVCGGDDTSCADCAGTPNGSAYIDNCNTCDADSSNDCVQDCTGAWGGSAVEDECNVCDGDNSSCADCAGVPNGSSELDNCNTCDADSSN
;
A
#
# COMPACT_ATOMS: atom_id res chain seq x y z
N GLY A 1 5.78 116.71 -62.62
CA GLY A 1 6.73 115.62 -62.41
C GLY A 1 5.94 114.52 -61.76
N GLY A 2 5.81 113.37 -62.42
CA GLY A 2 5.30 112.18 -61.76
C GLY A 2 6.44 111.55 -60.98
N ASP A 3 6.18 111.10 -59.76
CA ASP A 3 6.92 110.02 -59.15
C ASP A 3 6.08 108.73 -59.28
N ASP A 4 6.48 107.88 -60.22
CA ASP A 4 5.96 106.51 -60.44
C ASP A 4 6.31 105.56 -59.28
N SER A 5 6.38 106.04 -58.03
CA SER A 5 6.85 105.24 -56.89
C SER A 5 5.73 104.60 -56.08
N SER A 6 4.45 104.74 -56.45
CA SER A 6 3.33 104.11 -55.71
C SER A 6 2.98 102.69 -56.17
N CYS A 7 3.72 102.12 -57.10
CA CYS A 7 3.51 100.77 -57.63
C CYS A 7 4.84 99.98 -57.73
N SER A 8 5.75 100.21 -56.77
CA SER A 8 6.89 99.32 -56.59
C SER A 8 6.44 98.02 -55.92
N ASP A 9 7.01 96.91 -56.37
CA ASP A 9 6.81 95.58 -55.81
C ASP A 9 7.58 95.43 -54.47
N GLU A 10 7.48 94.29 -53.79
CA GLU A 10 8.16 94.00 -52.51
C GLU A 10 9.69 93.97 -52.64
N CYS A 11 10.21 93.99 -53.86
CA CYS A 11 11.62 94.06 -54.21
C CYS A 11 12.11 95.48 -54.49
N GLY A 12 11.23 96.48 -54.42
CA GLY A 12 11.55 97.86 -54.74
C GLY A 12 11.64 98.13 -56.26
N VAL A 13 11.08 97.26 -57.10
CA VAL A 13 11.06 97.39 -58.56
C VAL A 13 9.70 97.98 -59.01
N PRO A 14 9.67 99.14 -59.70
CA PRO A 14 8.44 99.73 -60.24
C PRO A 14 7.74 98.80 -61.25
N TYR A 15 6.46 98.53 -61.04
CA TYR A 15 5.64 97.57 -61.82
C TYR A 15 6.19 96.14 -61.84
N GLY A 16 7.01 95.76 -60.85
CA GLY A 16 7.54 94.41 -60.72
C GLY A 16 6.49 93.38 -60.26
N ASP A 17 6.82 92.11 -60.42
CA ASP A 17 5.99 90.96 -60.06
C ASP A 17 6.55 90.18 -58.86
N ASN A 18 7.37 90.82 -58.02
CA ASN A 18 8.05 90.24 -56.87
C ASN A 18 9.11 89.16 -57.19
N SER A 19 9.40 88.87 -58.46
CA SER A 19 10.37 87.82 -58.83
C SER A 19 11.83 88.21 -58.66
N SER A 20 12.14 89.51 -58.68
CA SER A 20 13.53 90.02 -58.78
C SER A 20 14.38 89.89 -57.51
N CYS A 21 13.73 89.82 -56.34
CA CYS A 21 14.34 89.61 -55.03
C CYS A 21 13.79 88.36 -54.32
N ALA A 22 13.05 87.52 -55.06
CA ALA A 22 12.58 86.26 -54.54
C ALA A 22 13.76 85.34 -54.24
N ASP A 23 13.71 84.68 -53.09
CA ASP A 23 14.62 83.60 -52.74
C ASP A 23 14.30 82.33 -53.57
N GLN A 24 15.02 81.23 -53.34
CA GLN A 24 14.79 79.96 -54.04
C GLN A 24 13.43 79.33 -53.74
N CYS A 25 12.71 79.83 -52.72
CA CYS A 25 11.36 79.42 -52.36
C CYS A 25 10.28 80.31 -53.02
N GLY A 26 10.68 81.34 -53.77
CA GLY A 26 9.76 82.30 -54.35
C GLY A 26 9.30 83.38 -53.38
N VAL A 27 9.98 83.55 -52.23
CA VAL A 27 9.64 84.53 -51.20
C VAL A 27 10.48 85.81 -51.38
N PRO A 28 9.87 86.98 -51.63
CA PRO A 28 10.59 88.26 -51.75
C PRO A 28 11.36 88.60 -50.48
N ASN A 29 12.66 88.86 -50.61
CA ASN A 29 13.58 89.10 -49.49
C ASN A 29 13.66 87.93 -48.48
N GLY A 30 13.34 86.70 -48.90
CA GLY A 30 13.47 85.50 -48.09
C GLY A 30 14.93 85.04 -47.91
N ASP A 31 15.15 84.15 -46.95
CA ASP A 31 16.46 83.54 -46.62
C ASP A 31 16.56 82.06 -47.03
N ASN A 32 15.61 81.59 -47.84
CA ASN A 32 15.41 80.21 -48.29
C ASN A 32 15.01 79.18 -47.22
N THR A 33 14.71 79.56 -45.97
CA THR A 33 14.36 78.55 -44.95
C THR A 33 12.94 78.02 -45.10
N SER A 34 12.06 78.76 -45.77
CA SER A 34 10.62 78.43 -45.86
C SER A 34 10.32 77.19 -46.69
N CYS A 35 11.19 76.83 -47.62
CA CYS A 35 11.12 75.62 -48.45
C CYS A 35 12.37 74.73 -48.32
N ALA A 36 13.22 75.00 -47.31
CA ALA A 36 14.37 74.16 -47.05
C ALA A 36 13.94 72.76 -46.60
N ASP A 37 14.59 71.75 -47.17
CA ASP A 37 14.51 70.38 -46.70
C ASP A 37 15.23 70.23 -45.34
N CYS A 38 15.21 69.03 -44.74
CA CYS A 38 15.81 68.86 -43.41
C CYS A 38 17.33 69.09 -43.38
N ALA A 39 18.01 69.04 -44.53
CA ALA A 39 19.44 69.29 -44.67
C ALA A 39 19.75 70.78 -44.92
N GLY A 40 18.71 71.63 -44.94
CA GLY A 40 18.83 73.06 -45.21
C GLY A 40 18.88 73.40 -46.71
N THR A 41 18.53 72.46 -47.59
CA THR A 41 18.56 72.68 -49.06
C THR A 41 17.19 73.15 -49.56
N PRO A 42 17.07 74.37 -50.12
CA PRO A 42 15.80 74.89 -50.63
C PRO A 42 15.21 74.03 -51.76
N ASN A 43 13.95 73.62 -51.61
CA ASN A 43 13.27 72.63 -52.47
C ASN A 43 14.01 71.28 -52.61
N GLY A 44 14.85 70.93 -51.63
CA GLY A 44 15.52 69.64 -51.58
C GLY A 44 14.56 68.49 -51.26
N SER A 45 15.03 67.26 -51.43
CA SER A 45 14.23 66.04 -51.26
C SER A 45 14.50 65.30 -49.94
N ALA A 46 15.33 65.84 -49.05
CA ALA A 46 15.65 65.18 -47.78
C ALA A 46 14.54 65.38 -46.75
N TYR A 47 14.14 64.31 -46.07
CA TYR A 47 13.16 64.34 -44.99
C TYR A 47 13.75 63.74 -43.72
N ILE A 48 13.24 64.14 -42.56
CA ILE A 48 13.61 63.52 -41.29
C ILE A 48 12.84 62.21 -41.16
N ASP A 49 13.55 61.09 -41.02
CA ASP A 49 12.96 59.77 -40.75
C ASP A 49 12.49 59.64 -39.28
N ASN A 50 11.89 58.50 -38.92
CA ASN A 50 11.41 58.29 -37.55
C ASN A 50 12.51 58.07 -36.50
N CYS A 51 13.79 58.03 -36.91
CA CYS A 51 14.97 58.00 -36.05
C CYS A 51 15.75 59.31 -36.03
N ASN A 52 15.17 60.38 -36.57
CA ASN A 52 15.76 61.70 -36.66
C ASN A 52 16.98 61.80 -37.60
N THR A 53 17.14 60.85 -38.53
CA THR A 53 18.11 60.94 -39.62
C THR A 53 17.51 61.78 -40.74
N CYS A 54 18.29 62.71 -41.27
CA CYS A 54 17.88 63.58 -42.36
C CYS A 54 18.60 63.21 -43.65
N ASP A 55 17.90 62.55 -44.56
CA ASP A 55 18.38 62.30 -45.92
C ASP A 55 17.20 61.98 -46.87
N ALA A 56 17.52 61.58 -48.11
CA ALA A 56 16.53 61.24 -49.14
C ALA A 56 16.54 59.73 -49.49
N ASP A 57 17.35 58.93 -48.79
CA ASP A 57 17.56 57.52 -49.03
C ASP A 57 16.65 56.67 -48.14
N SER A 58 15.41 56.46 -48.58
CA SER A 58 14.44 55.66 -47.82
C SER A 58 14.83 54.18 -47.65
N SER A 59 15.97 53.73 -48.19
CA SER A 59 16.50 52.39 -47.93
C SER A 59 17.26 52.29 -46.60
N ASN A 60 17.67 53.43 -46.03
CA ASN A 60 18.35 53.49 -44.74
C ASN A 60 17.43 53.93 -43.59
N ASP A 61 16.18 54.35 -43.91
CA ASP A 61 15.16 54.71 -42.93
C ASP A 61 15.04 53.59 -41.89
N CYS A 62 15.14 53.98 -40.62
CA CYS A 62 15.03 53.00 -39.56
C CYS A 62 13.62 52.37 -39.50
N VAL A 63 13.54 51.15 -38.99
CA VAL A 63 12.28 50.43 -38.76
C VAL A 63 11.99 50.32 -37.26
N GLN A 64 10.74 50.02 -36.91
CA GLN A 64 10.39 49.69 -35.54
C GLN A 64 10.94 48.31 -35.17
N ASP A 65 11.46 48.19 -33.95
CA ASP A 65 11.70 46.89 -33.32
C ASP A 65 10.39 46.25 -32.84
N CYS A 66 10.47 45.06 -32.24
CA CYS A 66 9.27 44.34 -31.78
C CYS A 66 8.54 45.01 -30.60
N THR A 67 9.13 46.02 -29.94
CA THR A 67 8.44 46.85 -28.93
C THR A 67 7.72 48.05 -29.56
N GLY A 68 7.92 48.29 -30.86
CA GLY A 68 7.45 49.46 -31.56
C GLY A 68 8.41 50.66 -31.51
N ALA A 69 9.64 50.49 -31.01
CA ALA A 69 10.62 51.56 -30.95
C ALA A 69 11.35 51.72 -32.29
N TRP A 70 11.28 52.90 -32.90
CA TRP A 70 12.01 53.24 -34.13
C TRP A 70 13.53 53.19 -33.87
N GLY A 71 14.25 52.37 -34.66
CA GLY A 71 15.69 52.17 -34.52
C GLY A 71 16.11 51.42 -33.26
N GLY A 72 15.15 50.81 -32.55
CA GLY A 72 15.44 49.95 -31.41
C GLY A 72 16.09 48.62 -31.81
N SER A 73 16.56 47.87 -30.83
CA SER A 73 17.31 46.62 -31.04
C SER A 73 16.57 45.38 -30.57
N ALA A 74 15.33 45.51 -30.09
CA ALA A 74 14.60 44.40 -29.52
C ALA A 74 14.19 43.39 -30.59
N VAL A 75 14.34 42.10 -30.30
CA VAL A 75 14.04 41.00 -31.24
C VAL A 75 13.12 39.99 -30.57
N GLU A 76 12.18 39.44 -31.34
CA GLU A 76 11.35 38.34 -30.89
C GLU A 76 12.20 37.07 -30.65
N ASP A 77 11.95 36.41 -29.52
CA ASP A 77 12.48 35.08 -29.24
C ASP A 77 11.69 34.00 -30.02
N GLU A 78 12.06 32.72 -29.87
CA GLU A 78 11.37 31.60 -30.53
C GLU A 78 9.91 31.41 -30.10
N CYS A 79 9.48 32.10 -29.04
CA CYS A 79 8.10 32.17 -28.56
C CYS A 79 7.33 33.39 -29.09
N ASN A 80 7.94 34.18 -29.98
CA ASN A 80 7.45 35.47 -30.46
C ASN A 80 7.26 36.50 -29.33
N VAL A 81 8.11 36.43 -28.29
CA VAL A 81 8.15 37.40 -27.20
C VAL A 81 9.32 38.35 -27.44
N CYS A 82 9.04 39.64 -27.50
CA CYS A 82 10.06 40.66 -27.71
C CYS A 82 11.05 40.70 -26.53
N ASP A 83 12.36 40.58 -26.82
CA ASP A 83 13.45 40.39 -25.85
C ASP A 83 13.17 39.25 -24.84
N GLY A 84 12.45 38.22 -25.30
CA GLY A 84 12.16 37.04 -24.50
C GLY A 84 13.37 36.14 -24.27
N ASP A 85 13.25 35.24 -23.31
CA ASP A 85 14.29 34.30 -22.89
C ASP A 85 13.97 32.85 -23.27
N ASN A 86 13.03 32.64 -24.20
CA ASN A 86 12.59 31.35 -24.69
C ASN A 86 11.85 30.46 -23.68
N SER A 87 11.59 30.94 -22.47
CA SER A 87 10.94 30.12 -21.42
C SER A 87 9.43 30.00 -21.57
N SER A 88 8.77 30.99 -22.20
CA SER A 88 7.30 31.10 -22.19
C SER A 88 6.57 30.02 -23.01
N CYS A 89 7.27 29.45 -23.99
CA CYS A 89 6.78 28.37 -24.85
C CYS A 89 7.66 27.12 -24.76
N ALA A 90 8.56 27.05 -23.77
CA ALA A 90 9.41 25.89 -23.57
C ALA A 90 8.58 24.67 -23.10
N ASP A 91 8.89 23.50 -23.66
CA ASP A 91 8.39 22.23 -23.17
C ASP A 91 9.04 21.85 -21.82
N CYS A 92 8.67 20.71 -21.23
CA CYS A 92 9.22 20.32 -19.94
C CYS A 92 10.75 20.07 -19.96
N ALA A 93 11.36 19.91 -21.14
CA ALA A 93 12.80 19.73 -21.33
C ALA A 93 13.51 21.07 -21.58
N GLY A 94 12.78 22.19 -21.53
CA GLY A 94 13.31 23.53 -21.77
C GLY A 94 13.47 23.86 -23.25
N VAL A 95 12.82 23.12 -24.16
CA VAL A 95 12.92 23.35 -25.60
C VAL A 95 11.73 24.20 -26.07
N PRO A 96 11.95 25.41 -26.62
CA PRO A 96 10.89 26.26 -27.16
C PRO A 96 10.09 25.54 -28.25
N ASN A 97 8.77 25.54 -28.10
CA ASN A 97 7.83 24.82 -28.97
C ASN A 97 8.16 23.32 -29.10
N GLY A 98 8.82 22.73 -28.10
CA GLY A 98 9.08 21.30 -28.02
C GLY A 98 7.80 20.50 -27.75
N SER A 99 7.88 19.18 -27.96
CA SER A 99 6.73 18.27 -27.81
C SER A 99 6.78 17.44 -26.53
N SER A 100 7.76 17.65 -25.65
CA SER A 100 7.91 16.86 -24.43
C SER A 100 6.89 17.30 -23.39
N GLU A 101 6.15 16.37 -22.82
CA GLU A 101 5.18 16.61 -21.76
C GLU A 101 5.62 15.91 -20.47
N LEU A 102 5.26 16.50 -19.33
CA LEU A 102 5.54 15.91 -18.03
C LEU A 102 4.45 14.89 -17.70
N ASP A 103 4.83 13.64 -17.53
CA ASP A 103 3.90 12.59 -17.09
C ASP A 103 3.61 12.68 -15.57
N ASN A 104 2.74 11.80 -15.06
CA ASN A 104 2.35 11.81 -13.65
C ASN A 104 3.41 11.29 -12.66
N CYS A 105 4.56 10.80 -13.15
CA CYS A 105 5.74 10.45 -12.35
C CYS A 105 6.92 11.40 -12.60
N ASN A 106 6.67 12.54 -13.25
CA ASN A 106 7.63 13.60 -13.54
C ASN A 106 8.72 13.20 -14.54
N THR A 107 8.45 12.22 -15.41
CA THR A 107 9.26 11.98 -16.60
C THR A 107 8.85 12.99 -17.65
N CYS A 108 9.82 13.65 -18.26
CA CYS A 108 9.61 14.62 -19.32
C CYS A 108 10.08 14.03 -20.65
N ASP A 109 9.15 13.60 -21.49
CA ASP A 109 9.42 13.17 -22.85
C ASP A 109 8.14 13.19 -23.71
N ALA A 110 8.23 12.68 -24.94
CA ALA A 110 7.10 12.65 -25.89
C ALA A 110 6.57 11.23 -26.15
N ASP A 111 7.07 10.23 -25.42
CA ASP A 111 6.75 8.81 -25.59
C ASP A 111 5.72 8.35 -24.55
N SER A 112 4.45 8.57 -24.86
CA SER A 112 3.34 8.15 -23.98
C SER A 112 3.21 6.63 -23.76
N SER A 113 4.05 5.81 -24.41
CA SER A 113 4.10 4.38 -24.12
C SER A 113 4.92 4.04 -22.87
N ASN A 114 5.77 4.96 -22.41
CA ASN A 114 6.54 4.83 -21.18
C ASN A 114 5.90 5.54 -19.97
N ASP A 115 4.84 6.33 -20.21
CA ASP A 115 4.08 7.01 -19.16
C ASP A 115 3.73 6.02 -18.05
N CYS A 116 4.13 6.34 -16.83
CA CYS A 116 3.76 5.51 -15.71
C CYS A 116 2.24 5.46 -15.55
N VAL A 117 1.77 4.33 -15.06
CA VAL A 117 0.37 4.12 -14.67
C VAL A 117 0.24 4.12 -13.15
N GLN A 118 -0.99 4.20 -12.66
CA GLN A 118 -1.26 3.99 -11.25
C GLN A 118 -1.13 2.51 -10.90
N ASP A 119 -0.54 2.24 -9.74
CA ASP A 119 -0.58 0.93 -9.12
C ASP A 119 -1.96 0.64 -8.50
N CYS A 120 -2.14 -0.54 -7.89
CA CYS A 120 -3.44 -0.87 -7.29
C CYS A 120 -3.82 0.01 -6.09
N ALA A 121 -2.89 0.84 -5.58
CA ALA A 121 -3.10 1.80 -4.52
C ALA A 121 -3.44 3.21 -5.04
N GLY A 122 -3.51 3.40 -6.36
CA GLY A 122 -3.75 4.70 -6.99
C GLY A 122 -2.50 5.58 -7.06
N THR A 123 -1.31 5.03 -6.81
CA THR A 123 -0.05 5.78 -6.85
C THR A 123 0.59 5.68 -8.23
N TRP A 124 0.79 6.81 -8.90
CA TRP A 124 1.50 6.88 -10.19
C TRP A 124 2.94 6.39 -10.05
N GLY A 125 3.33 5.41 -10.86
CA GLY A 125 4.66 4.78 -10.78
C GLY A 125 4.89 3.95 -9.52
N GLY A 126 3.83 3.64 -8.77
CA GLY A 126 3.92 2.79 -7.57
C GLY A 126 4.19 1.32 -7.89
N SER A 127 4.55 0.54 -6.86
CA SER A 127 4.91 -0.87 -6.99
C SER A 127 3.84 -1.83 -6.45
N ALA A 128 2.67 -1.33 -6.02
CA ALA A 128 1.64 -2.19 -5.46
C ALA A 128 0.95 -3.03 -6.55
N SER A 129 0.80 -4.32 -6.28
CA SER A 129 0.25 -5.33 -7.19
C SER A 129 -1.03 -5.93 -6.62
N ILE A 130 -1.95 -6.32 -7.49
CA ILE A 130 -3.03 -7.23 -7.09
C ILE A 130 -2.44 -8.62 -6.96
N GLU A 131 -2.51 -9.18 -5.76
CA GLU A 131 -1.99 -10.51 -5.44
C GLU A 131 -3.08 -11.37 -4.79
N VAL A 132 -2.83 -12.68 -4.78
CA VAL A 132 -3.71 -13.68 -4.18
C VAL A 132 -3.25 -13.93 -2.75
N TYR A 133 -4.20 -13.94 -1.82
CA TYR A 133 -3.97 -14.17 -0.40
C TYR A 133 -4.90 -15.26 0.13
N TYR A 134 -4.49 -15.89 1.23
CA TYR A 134 -5.19 -16.92 1.98
C TYR A 134 -5.29 -16.51 3.44
N TYR A 135 -6.38 -16.88 4.11
CA TYR A 135 -6.59 -16.52 5.51
C TYR A 135 -5.74 -17.42 6.41
N ASP A 136 -5.01 -16.79 7.32
CA ASP A 136 -4.21 -17.40 8.38
C ASP A 136 -5.07 -17.38 9.66
N SER A 137 -5.65 -18.53 9.97
CA SER A 137 -6.71 -18.68 10.98
C SER A 137 -6.15 -18.74 12.41
N ASP A 138 -4.95 -19.28 12.59
CA ASP A 138 -4.32 -19.51 13.89
C ASP A 138 -3.08 -18.61 14.15
N GLY A 139 -2.63 -17.87 13.14
CA GLY A 139 -1.60 -16.86 13.25
C GLY A 139 -0.16 -17.38 13.12
N ASP A 140 0.05 -18.55 12.51
CA ASP A 140 1.38 -19.15 12.33
C ASP A 140 2.14 -18.60 11.08
N GLY A 141 1.46 -17.78 10.27
CA GLY A 141 1.98 -17.19 9.04
C GLY A 141 1.76 -18.06 7.79
N LEU A 142 1.05 -19.18 7.92
CA LEU A 142 0.63 -20.04 6.84
C LEU A 142 -0.87 -19.83 6.58
N GLY A 143 -1.24 -19.80 5.31
CA GLY A 143 -2.62 -19.61 4.91
C GLY A 143 -3.23 -20.90 4.38
N ALA A 144 -4.55 -21.02 4.49
CA ALA A 144 -5.31 -22.14 3.94
C ALA A 144 -6.68 -21.72 3.38
N GLY A 145 -7.27 -22.63 2.60
CA GLY A 145 -8.66 -22.55 2.16
C GLY A 145 -8.89 -21.67 0.93
N ASP A 146 -10.03 -20.98 0.91
CA ASP A 146 -10.43 -20.12 -0.21
C ASP A 146 -9.56 -18.87 -0.28
N SER A 147 -9.10 -18.55 -1.49
CA SER A 147 -8.29 -17.37 -1.73
C SER A 147 -9.13 -16.11 -1.94
N ASN A 148 -8.60 -14.95 -1.56
CA ASN A 148 -9.07 -13.64 -2.01
C ASN A 148 -7.97 -12.88 -2.74
N THR A 149 -8.36 -11.83 -3.47
CA THR A 149 -7.40 -10.94 -4.13
C THR A 149 -7.41 -9.57 -3.48
N TYR A 150 -6.22 -9.06 -3.16
CA TYR A 150 -6.04 -7.75 -2.54
C TYR A 150 -4.92 -7.00 -3.24
N CYS A 151 -4.95 -5.67 -3.11
CA CYS A 151 -3.80 -4.85 -3.40
C CYS A 151 -2.74 -5.08 -2.32
N SER A 152 -1.47 -5.28 -2.67
CA SER A 152 -0.39 -5.51 -1.71
C SER A 152 -0.16 -4.33 -0.74
N ALA A 153 -0.65 -3.13 -1.09
CA ALA A 153 -0.69 -1.98 -0.17
C ALA A 153 -1.85 -2.02 0.83
N PHE A 154 -2.90 -2.80 0.57
CA PHE A 154 -4.16 -2.83 1.33
C PHE A 154 -4.62 -4.27 1.60
N VAL A 155 -3.85 -4.99 2.40
CA VAL A 155 -4.16 -6.35 2.83
C VAL A 155 -4.79 -6.34 4.22
N PRO A 156 -5.99 -6.91 4.43
CA PRO A 156 -6.56 -7.06 5.76
C PRO A 156 -5.67 -7.93 6.67
N SER A 157 -5.71 -7.68 7.98
CA SER A 157 -4.98 -8.49 8.97
C SER A 157 -5.42 -9.96 8.89
N GLY A 158 -4.46 -10.88 9.07
CA GLY A 158 -4.70 -12.33 9.04
C GLY A 158 -4.74 -12.92 7.63
N TRP A 159 -4.25 -12.21 6.61
CA TRP A 159 -4.12 -12.74 5.25
C TRP A 159 -2.65 -12.84 4.84
N VAL A 160 -2.24 -13.98 4.29
CA VAL A 160 -0.87 -14.27 3.86
C VAL A 160 -0.84 -14.74 2.40
N THR A 161 0.32 -14.69 1.75
CA THR A 161 0.45 -14.97 0.30
C THR A 161 0.66 -16.45 -0.04
N ASN A 162 0.64 -17.33 0.95
CA ASN A 162 0.87 -18.76 0.78
C ASN A 162 -0.41 -19.56 1.12
N ASN A 163 -0.57 -20.70 0.45
CA ASN A 163 -1.60 -21.70 0.78
C ASN A 163 -0.92 -22.97 1.28
N SER A 164 -0.16 -22.85 2.36
CA SER A 164 0.76 -23.89 2.84
C SER A 164 0.38 -24.47 4.20
N ASP A 165 -0.70 -23.98 4.81
CA ASP A 165 -1.19 -24.49 6.07
C ASP A 165 -1.97 -25.79 5.88
N LEU A 166 -1.57 -26.82 6.63
CA LEU A 166 -2.16 -28.16 6.58
C LEU A 166 -3.23 -28.34 7.66
N GLU A 167 -3.13 -27.61 8.76
CA GLU A 167 -4.02 -27.68 9.90
C GLU A 167 -4.47 -26.27 10.30
N PRO A 168 -5.50 -25.71 9.64
CA PRO A 168 -5.87 -24.29 9.77
C PRO A 168 -6.31 -23.81 11.16
N ASP A 169 -6.47 -24.72 12.11
CA ASP A 169 -6.85 -24.42 13.48
C ASP A 169 -5.72 -24.77 14.46
N CYS A 170 -4.52 -25.09 13.97
CA CYS A 170 -3.37 -25.52 14.75
C CYS A 170 -2.02 -24.98 14.25
N ALA A 171 -1.53 -23.95 14.95
CA ALA A 171 -0.31 -23.22 14.58
C ALA A 171 0.98 -24.06 14.57
N THR A 172 0.96 -25.26 15.16
CA THR A 172 2.11 -26.16 15.21
C THR A 172 2.03 -27.28 14.17
N ASN A 173 0.92 -27.42 13.44
CA ASN A 173 0.69 -28.45 12.43
C ASN A 173 1.00 -29.88 12.92
N ASP A 174 0.71 -30.13 14.19
CA ASP A 174 0.94 -31.40 14.89
C ASP A 174 -0.20 -31.77 15.85
N THR A 175 -1.46 -31.61 15.41
CA THR A 175 -2.62 -32.07 16.21
C THR A 175 -2.47 -33.55 16.58
N ASP A 176 -2.53 -33.83 17.88
CA ASP A 176 -2.33 -35.18 18.42
C ASP A 176 -3.58 -36.07 18.28
N ALA A 177 -3.51 -37.35 18.69
CA ALA A 177 -4.64 -38.27 18.61
C ALA A 177 -5.81 -37.89 19.54
N CYS A 178 -5.59 -36.95 20.46
CA CYS A 178 -6.60 -36.38 21.34
C CYS A 178 -7.26 -35.11 20.76
N ASN A 179 -6.94 -34.76 19.51
CA ASN A 179 -7.36 -33.52 18.85
C ASN A 179 -6.87 -32.26 19.60
N VAL A 180 -5.70 -32.35 20.23
CA VAL A 180 -5.04 -31.22 20.88
C VAL A 180 -3.89 -30.74 20.00
N CYS A 181 -3.95 -29.47 19.60
CA CYS A 181 -2.87 -28.83 18.87
C CYS A 181 -1.60 -28.75 19.73
N GLY A 182 -0.46 -29.22 19.22
CA GLY A 182 0.79 -29.29 19.99
C GLY A 182 0.72 -30.28 21.16
N GLY A 183 -0.24 -31.22 21.12
CA GLY A 183 -0.46 -32.21 22.16
C GLY A 183 0.58 -33.33 22.16
N ASP A 184 0.63 -34.07 23.26
CA ASP A 184 1.57 -35.18 23.48
C ASP A 184 0.85 -36.52 23.69
N ASP A 185 -0.39 -36.65 23.22
CA ASP A 185 -1.21 -37.85 23.29
C ASP A 185 -1.69 -38.23 24.71
N THR A 186 -1.31 -37.48 25.76
CA THR A 186 -1.59 -37.87 27.15
C THR A 186 -3.00 -37.53 27.65
N SER A 187 -3.65 -36.53 27.05
CA SER A 187 -4.91 -35.99 27.59
C SER A 187 -6.11 -36.93 27.46
N CYS A 188 -6.07 -37.83 26.48
CA CYS A 188 -7.09 -38.85 26.21
C CYS A 188 -6.53 -40.28 26.31
N ALA A 189 -5.33 -40.44 26.86
CA ALA A 189 -4.71 -41.74 27.05
C ALA A 189 -5.49 -42.58 28.06
N ASP A 190 -5.63 -43.88 27.76
CA ASP A 190 -6.12 -44.88 28.69
C ASP A 190 -5.06 -45.19 29.78
N CYS A 191 -5.36 -46.08 30.72
CA CYS A 191 -4.41 -46.38 31.80
C CYS A 191 -3.10 -47.03 31.31
N ALA A 192 -3.05 -47.54 30.08
CA ALA A 192 -1.88 -48.12 29.44
C ALA A 192 -1.08 -47.09 28.64
N GLY A 193 -1.53 -45.82 28.62
CA GLY A 193 -0.91 -44.74 27.85
C GLY A 193 -1.33 -44.72 26.39
N THR A 194 -2.38 -45.45 26.00
CA THR A 194 -2.87 -45.49 24.61
C THR A 194 -3.96 -44.43 24.40
N PRO A 195 -3.78 -43.44 23.52
CA PRO A 195 -4.79 -42.43 23.20
C PRO A 195 -6.09 -43.06 22.72
N ASN A 196 -7.21 -42.63 23.30
CA ASN A 196 -8.55 -43.20 23.04
C ASN A 196 -8.62 -44.73 23.18
N GLY A 197 -7.74 -45.30 24.02
CA GLY A 197 -7.69 -46.72 24.31
C GLY A 197 -8.85 -47.18 25.21
N SER A 198 -9.05 -48.50 25.28
CA SER A 198 -10.15 -49.10 26.04
C SER A 198 -9.75 -49.62 27.41
N ALA A 199 -8.47 -49.55 27.79
CA ALA A 199 -8.02 -50.07 29.07
C ALA A 199 -8.45 -49.16 30.22
N TYR A 200 -8.96 -49.75 31.30
CA TYR A 200 -9.31 -49.04 32.51
C TYR A 200 -8.60 -49.67 33.70
N ILE A 201 -8.43 -48.86 34.74
CA ILE A 201 -7.87 -49.33 36.00
C ILE A 201 -8.99 -50.03 36.79
N ASP A 202 -8.79 -51.31 37.12
CA ASP A 202 -9.71 -52.07 37.97
C ASP A 202 -9.56 -51.67 39.45
N ASN A 203 -10.38 -52.24 40.33
CA ASN A 203 -10.34 -51.93 41.77
C ASN A 203 -9.07 -52.44 42.48
N CYS A 204 -8.22 -53.20 41.77
CA CYS A 204 -6.92 -53.70 42.25
C CYS A 204 -5.74 -52.99 41.61
N ASN A 205 -5.98 -51.91 40.86
CA ASN A 205 -4.99 -51.14 40.13
C ASN A 205 -4.34 -51.88 38.95
N THR A 206 -4.97 -52.93 38.45
CA THR A 206 -4.57 -53.55 37.18
C THR A 206 -5.16 -52.74 36.04
N CYS A 207 -4.34 -52.44 35.04
CA CYS A 207 -4.75 -51.72 33.85
C CYS A 207 -4.86 -52.68 32.67
N ASP A 208 -6.08 -52.99 32.26
CA ASP A 208 -6.35 -53.70 31.01
C ASP A 208 -7.81 -53.48 30.56
N ALA A 209 -8.23 -54.16 29.50
CA ALA A 209 -9.58 -54.06 28.93
C ALA A 209 -10.39 -55.36 29.11
N ASP A 210 -9.84 -56.36 29.80
CA ASP A 210 -10.41 -57.68 29.99
C ASP A 210 -11.21 -57.74 31.29
N SER A 211 -12.47 -57.33 31.24
CA SER A 211 -13.36 -57.38 32.40
C SER A 211 -13.57 -58.77 33.02
N SER A 212 -13.09 -59.85 32.38
CA SER A 212 -13.15 -61.20 32.95
C SER A 212 -12.06 -61.49 33.97
N ASN A 213 -10.97 -60.72 33.98
CA ASN A 213 -9.89 -60.84 34.95
C ASN A 213 -9.97 -59.80 36.09
N ASP A 214 -10.92 -58.84 35.99
CA ASP A 214 -11.17 -57.82 36.99
C ASP A 214 -11.28 -58.46 38.37
N CYS A 215 -10.48 -57.98 39.31
CA CYS A 215 -10.47 -58.55 40.63
C CYS A 215 -11.84 -58.37 41.33
N VAL A 216 -12.21 -59.34 42.16
CA VAL A 216 -13.41 -59.27 43.00
C VAL A 216 -13.02 -59.02 44.46
N GLN A 217 -13.98 -58.61 45.28
CA GLN A 217 -13.77 -58.52 46.72
C GLN A 217 -13.66 -59.92 47.32
N ASP A 218 -12.71 -60.10 48.23
CA ASP A 218 -12.71 -61.23 49.15
C ASP A 218 -13.83 -61.06 50.19
N CYS A 219 -14.01 -62.06 51.05
CA CYS A 219 -15.12 -62.04 52.00
C CYS A 219 -14.95 -60.97 53.12
N THR A 220 -13.76 -60.36 53.26
CA THR A 220 -13.52 -59.20 54.14
C THR A 220 -13.85 -57.86 53.48
N GLY A 221 -14.19 -57.88 52.18
CA GLY A 221 -14.45 -56.70 51.36
C GLY A 221 -13.21 -56.11 50.70
N ALA A 222 -12.05 -56.76 50.78
CA ALA A 222 -10.82 -56.29 50.14
C ALA A 222 -10.78 -56.72 48.67
N TRP A 223 -10.65 -55.77 47.74
CA TRP A 223 -10.47 -56.05 46.31
C TRP A 223 -9.17 -56.81 46.06
N GLY A 224 -9.26 -57.97 45.39
CA GLY A 224 -8.10 -58.84 45.09
C GLY A 224 -7.50 -59.53 46.31
N GLY A 225 -8.22 -59.53 47.45
CA GLY A 225 -7.78 -60.21 48.66
C GLY A 225 -7.88 -61.74 48.53
N SER A 226 -7.22 -62.45 49.44
CA SER A 226 -7.19 -63.92 49.44
C SER A 226 -8.12 -64.54 50.49
N ALA A 227 -8.91 -63.75 51.22
CA ALA A 227 -9.72 -64.25 52.32
C ALA A 227 -10.91 -65.09 51.82
N VAL A 228 -11.01 -66.32 52.32
CA VAL A 228 -12.07 -67.26 51.93
C VAL A 228 -12.92 -67.58 53.15
N GLU A 229 -14.22 -67.74 52.93
CA GLU A 229 -15.11 -68.26 53.97
C GLU A 229 -14.74 -69.70 54.33
N ASP A 230 -14.64 -69.98 55.62
CA ASP A 230 -14.54 -71.34 56.15
C ASP A 230 -15.91 -72.07 56.06
N GLU A 231 -15.98 -73.33 56.50
CA GLU A 231 -17.23 -74.10 56.47
C GLU A 231 -18.34 -73.52 57.38
N CYS A 232 -17.99 -72.56 58.23
CA CYS A 232 -18.88 -71.83 59.11
C CYS A 232 -19.33 -70.48 58.52
N ASN A 233 -18.95 -70.17 57.27
CA ASN A 233 -19.12 -68.86 56.62
C ASN A 233 -18.40 -67.72 57.36
N VAL A 234 -17.27 -68.01 58.01
CA VAL A 234 -16.41 -67.01 58.64
C VAL A 234 -15.18 -66.79 57.77
N CYS A 235 -14.91 -65.53 57.44
CA CYS A 235 -13.73 -65.15 56.66
C CYS A 235 -12.42 -65.50 57.32
N ASP A 236 -11.56 -66.23 56.59
CA ASP A 236 -10.29 -66.79 57.08
C ASP A 236 -10.45 -67.52 58.41
N GLY A 237 -11.63 -68.10 58.63
CA GLY A 237 -11.94 -68.88 59.81
C GLY A 237 -11.14 -70.19 59.83
N ASP A 238 -10.90 -70.70 61.03
CA ASP A 238 -10.21 -71.97 61.27
C ASP A 238 -11.20 -73.13 61.49
N ASN A 239 -12.45 -72.99 61.02
CA ASN A 239 -13.51 -73.97 61.16
C ASN A 239 -13.96 -74.21 62.62
N SER A 240 -13.46 -73.45 63.60
CA SER A 240 -13.77 -73.67 65.03
C SER A 240 -15.12 -73.10 65.48
N SER A 241 -15.64 -72.08 64.79
CA SER A 241 -16.81 -71.32 65.25
C SER A 241 -18.14 -72.09 65.18
N CYS A 242 -18.23 -73.06 64.26
CA CYS A 242 -19.37 -73.97 64.09
C CYS A 242 -18.98 -75.44 64.24
N ALA A 243 -17.80 -75.72 64.79
CA ALA A 243 -17.38 -77.08 65.09
C ALA A 243 -18.25 -77.69 66.19
N ASP A 244 -18.63 -78.95 65.99
CA ASP A 244 -19.24 -79.77 67.03
C ASP A 244 -18.20 -80.13 68.12
N CYS A 245 -18.60 -80.86 69.16
CA CYS A 245 -17.67 -81.19 70.25
C CYS A 245 -16.49 -82.11 69.82
N ALA A 246 -16.54 -82.69 68.61
CA ALA A 246 -15.50 -83.54 68.05
C ALA A 246 -14.55 -82.75 67.13
N GLY A 247 -14.77 -81.44 66.98
CA GLY A 247 -14.01 -80.58 66.10
C GLY A 247 -14.45 -80.66 64.64
N VAL A 248 -15.63 -81.21 64.34
CA VAL A 248 -16.16 -81.32 62.98
C VAL A 248 -17.09 -80.14 62.69
N PRO A 249 -16.76 -79.28 61.70
CA PRO A 249 -17.61 -78.14 61.32
C PRO A 249 -18.98 -78.60 60.85
N ASN A 250 -20.04 -77.93 61.34
CA ASN A 250 -21.43 -78.31 61.09
C ASN A 250 -21.76 -79.78 61.45
N GLY A 251 -20.98 -80.37 62.36
CA GLY A 251 -21.21 -81.71 62.87
C GLY A 251 -22.42 -81.77 63.82
N SER A 252 -22.94 -82.98 64.06
CA SER A 252 -24.10 -83.20 64.92
C SER A 252 -23.76 -83.70 66.31
N SER A 253 -22.47 -83.73 66.69
CA SER A 253 -22.03 -84.28 67.97
C SER A 253 -22.16 -83.26 69.09
N GLU A 254 -22.82 -83.64 70.19
CA GLU A 254 -23.02 -82.76 71.35
C GLU A 254 -22.33 -83.33 72.59
N LEU A 255 -22.00 -82.46 73.55
CA LEU A 255 -21.48 -82.88 74.85
C LEU A 255 -22.62 -83.51 75.66
N ASP A 256 -22.43 -84.75 76.08
CA ASP A 256 -23.34 -85.41 77.02
C ASP A 256 -23.17 -84.88 78.46
N ASN A 257 -24.02 -85.32 79.38
CA ASN A 257 -23.97 -84.96 80.80
C ASN A 257 -22.71 -85.45 81.53
N CYS A 258 -21.84 -86.21 80.85
CA CYS A 258 -20.57 -86.72 81.34
C CYS A 258 -19.36 -86.01 80.67
N ASN A 259 -19.59 -84.93 79.93
CA ASN A 259 -18.59 -84.21 79.12
C ASN A 259 -17.91 -85.08 78.04
N THR A 260 -18.60 -86.11 77.53
CA THR A 260 -18.13 -86.92 76.39
C THR A 260 -18.80 -86.42 75.11
N CYS A 261 -18.06 -86.43 74.00
CA CYS A 261 -18.58 -86.00 72.71
C CYS A 261 -19.05 -87.20 71.86
N ASP A 262 -20.33 -87.24 71.50
CA ASP A 262 -20.94 -88.27 70.63
C ASP A 262 -22.13 -87.70 69.83
N ALA A 263 -22.49 -88.35 68.72
CA ALA A 263 -23.65 -88.04 67.88
C ALA A 263 -24.98 -88.59 68.45
N ASP A 264 -24.94 -89.22 69.62
CA ASP A 264 -26.07 -89.88 70.24
C ASP A 264 -26.65 -89.04 71.40
N SER A 265 -27.88 -88.58 71.22
CA SER A 265 -28.66 -87.89 72.27
C SER A 265 -29.17 -88.83 73.37
N SER A 266 -28.79 -90.12 73.34
CA SER A 266 -29.28 -91.16 74.26
C SER A 266 -28.30 -91.58 75.36
N ASN A 267 -27.73 -90.61 76.07
CA ASN A 267 -27.19 -90.83 77.43
C ASN A 267 -27.68 -89.81 78.46
#